data_AF-X0Y4U7-F1
#
_entry.id   AF-X0Y4U7-F1
#
_cell.length_a   1.000
_cell.length_b   1.000
_cell.length_c   1.000
_cell.angle_alpha   90.00
_cell.angle_beta   90.00
_cell.angle_gamma   90.00
#
_symmetry.space_group_name_H-M   'P 1'
#
loop_
_entity.id
_entity.type
_entity.pdbx_description
1 polymer ?
#
loop_
_entity_poly.entity_id
_entity_poly.type
_entity_poly.pdbx_seq_one_letter_code
_entity_poly.pdbx_strand_id
1 'polypeptide(L)' 'MPAKRIVVRAPATTANLGPGFDCLGMALDLWAEVVVS' A
#
# COMPACT_ATOMS: atom_id res chain seq x y z
N MET A 1 9.03 -27.24 10.23
CA MET A 1 8.62 -26.02 10.97
C MET A 1 7.24 -25.63 10.44
N PRO A 2 6.23 -25.35 11.27
CA PRO A 2 4.95 -24.89 10.74
C PRO A 2 5.16 -23.58 9.97
N ALA A 3 4.49 -23.43 8.82
CA ALA A 3 4.56 -22.21 8.04
C ALA A 3 3.97 -21.04 8.86
N LYS A 4 4.64 -19.89 8.82
CA LYS A 4 4.31 -18.73 9.65
C LYS A 4 3.27 -17.88 8.93
N ARG A 5 2.12 -17.64 9.55
CA ARG A 5 1.09 -16.75 9.02
C ARG A 5 1.53 -15.28 9.12
N ILE A 6 1.49 -14.55 8.01
CA ILE A 6 1.86 -13.13 7.91
C ILE A 6 0.63 -12.37 7.39
N VAL A 7 0.32 -11.25 8.04
CA VAL A 7 -0.71 -10.31 7.59
C VAL A 7 -0.02 -9.01 7.21
N VAL A 8 -0.24 -8.55 5.97
CA VAL A 8 0.30 -7.30 5.44
C VAL A 8 -0.85 -6.36 5.13
N ARG A 9 -0.74 -5.11 5.58
CA ARG A 9 -1.66 -4.03 5.21
C ARG A 9 -0.88 -2.95 4.47
N ALA A 10 -1.37 -2.55 3.31
CA ALA A 10 -0.78 -1.48 2.50
C ALA A 10 -1.86 -0.46 2.14
N PRO A 11 -1.59 0.86 2.25
CA PRO A 11 -2.54 1.87 1.82
C PRO A 11 -2.58 1.95 0.29
N ALA A 12 -3.74 2.27 -0.25
CA ALA A 12 -3.85 2.73 -1.62
C ALA A 12 -3.10 4.07 -1.77
N THR A 13 -2.63 4.34 -2.98
CA THR A 13 -1.93 5.58 -3.29
C THR A 13 -2.57 6.30 -4.45
N THR A 14 -2.34 7.61 -4.52
CA THR A 14 -2.59 8.42 -5.71
C THR A 14 -1.31 9.18 -6.08
N ALA A 15 -1.23 9.65 -7.33
CA ALA A 15 -0.07 10.33 -7.90
C ALA A 15 -0.52 11.48 -8.83
N ASN A 16 0.44 12.12 -9.52
CA ASN A 16 0.21 13.23 -10.46
C ASN A 16 -0.48 14.44 -9.82
N LEU A 17 -0.04 14.79 -8.60
CA LEU A 17 -0.60 15.86 -7.80
C LEU A 17 -0.11 17.23 -8.29
N GLY A 18 -0.75 17.74 -9.35
CA GLY A 18 -0.45 19.06 -9.92
C GLY A 18 0.96 19.13 -10.53
N PRO A 19 1.79 20.15 -10.18
CA PRO A 19 3.14 20.28 -10.76
C PRO A 19 4.10 19.17 -10.33
N GLY A 20 3.74 18.35 -9.34
CA GLY A 20 4.51 17.19 -8.88
C GLY A 20 4.37 15.95 -9.76
N PHE A 21 4.35 16.14 -11.08
CA PHE A 21 4.29 15.05 -12.04
C PHE A 21 5.49 14.10 -11.82
N ASP A 22 5.22 12.80 -11.82
CA ASP A 22 6.20 11.71 -11.66
C ASP A 22 7.08 11.74 -10.38
N CYS A 23 6.72 12.55 -9.38
CA CYS A 23 7.49 12.63 -8.13
C CYS A 23 6.65 12.79 -6.85
N LEU A 24 5.39 13.24 -6.94
CA LEU A 24 4.50 13.32 -5.79
C LEU A 24 3.47 12.17 -5.79
N GLY A 25 3.40 11.49 -4.65
CA GLY A 25 2.34 10.55 -4.32
C GLY A 25 1.81 10.78 -2.91
N MET A 26 0.57 10.35 -2.67
CA MET A 26 -0.09 10.45 -1.37
C MET A 26 -0.71 9.11 -0.99
N ALA A 27 -0.45 8.65 0.22
CA ALA A 27 -1.15 7.52 0.80
C ALA A 27 -2.58 7.94 1.17
N LEU A 28 -3.55 7.11 0.80
CA LEU A 28 -4.95 7.30 1.12
C LEU A 28 -5.32 6.41 2.32
N ASP A 29 -6.31 6.84 3.10
CA ASP A 29 -6.89 6.02 4.18
C ASP A 29 -7.86 4.97 3.60
N LEU A 30 -7.34 4.16 2.66
CA LEU A 30 -8.00 3.04 2.00
C LEU A 30 -6.98 1.91 1.95
N TRP A 31 -7.32 0.73 2.46
CA TRP A 31 -6.32 -0.31 2.77
C TRP A 31 -6.56 -1.60 2.00
N ALA A 32 -5.49 -2.15 1.43
CA ALA A 32 -5.42 -3.54 0.99
C ALA A 32 -4.86 -4.40 2.12
N GLU A 33 -5.46 -5.57 2.35
CA GLU A 33 -4.99 -6.56 3.31
C GLU A 33 -4.68 -7.89 2.58
N VAL A 34 -3.50 -8.44 2.85
CA VAL A 34 -3.05 -9.72 2.28
C VAL A 34 -2.57 -10.63 3.40
N VAL A 35 -3.05 -11.87 3.38
CA VAL A 35 -2.64 -12.91 4.33
C VAL A 35 -1.86 -13.99 3.58
N VAL A 36 -0.68 -14.33 4.09
CA VAL A 36 0.16 -15.43 3.59
C VAL A 36 0.33 -16.45 4.71
N SER A 37 0.12 -17.73 4.42
CA SER A 37 0.16 -18.84 5.39
C SER A 37 1.01 -19.98 4.92
#